data_AF-A0A534P244-F1
#
_entry.id   AF-A0A534P244-F1
#
_cell.length_a   1.000
_cell.length_b   1.000
_cell.length_c   1.000
_cell.angle_alpha   90.00
_cell.angle_beta   90.00
_cell.angle_gamma   90.00
#
_symmetry.space_group_name_H-M   'P 1'
#
loop_
_entity.id
_entity.type
_entity.pdbx_description
1 polymer ?
#
loop_
_entity_poly.entity_id
_entity_poly.type
_entity_poly.pdbx_seq_one_letter_code
_entity_poly.pdbx_strand_id
1 'polypeptide(L)' 'MVTPAGARERFPAFLYVYVDDADAVYERALSAGAVSLEEPLDTPYGDRRAMVRDPFGNVWQIAHVILAS' A
#
# COMPACT_ATOMS: atom_id res chain seq x y z
N MET A 1 26.70 -19.45 -8.68
CA MET A 1 26.89 -19.01 -7.28
C MET A 1 25.50 -18.97 -6.65
N VAL A 2 25.15 -19.96 -5.84
CA VAL A 2 23.91 -19.96 -5.05
C VAL A 2 24.37 -19.74 -3.62
N THR A 3 24.13 -18.56 -3.06
CA THR A 3 24.34 -18.36 -1.63
C THR A 3 23.34 -19.26 -0.92
N PRO A 4 23.75 -20.10 0.05
CA PRO A 4 22.79 -20.78 0.91
C PRO A 4 22.18 -19.70 1.80
N ALA A 5 21.23 -18.97 1.26
CA ALA A 5 20.46 -18.03 2.03
C ALA A 5 19.57 -18.87 2.93
N GLY A 6 19.94 -18.97 4.21
CA GLY A 6 19.00 -19.39 5.23
C GLY A 6 17.72 -18.56 5.17
N ALA A 7 16.66 -19.02 5.82
CA ALA A 7 15.41 -18.27 5.89
C ALA A 7 15.71 -16.84 6.37
N ARG A 8 15.25 -15.84 5.60
CA ARG A 8 15.38 -14.44 6.01
C ARG A 8 14.45 -14.19 7.20
N GLU A 9 14.91 -13.39 8.15
CA GLU A 9 14.05 -12.91 9.23
C GLU A 9 12.86 -12.14 8.68
N ARG A 10 11.73 -12.18 9.39
CA ARG A 10 10.54 -11.40 9.03
C ARG A 10 10.83 -9.94 9.32
N PHE A 11 10.66 -9.06 8.33
CA PHE A 11 10.78 -7.62 8.49
C PHE A 11 9.59 -6.91 7.85
N PRO A 12 9.13 -5.78 8.41
CA PRO A 12 8.07 -4.98 7.79
C PRO A 12 8.50 -4.44 6.42
N ALA A 13 7.63 -4.60 5.43
CA ALA A 13 7.83 -4.05 4.09
C ALA A 13 7.22 -2.65 3.98
N PHE A 14 7.77 -1.85 3.05
CA PHE A 14 7.12 -0.66 2.53
C PHE A 14 6.88 -0.90 1.03
N LEU A 15 5.62 -0.88 0.61
CA LEU A 15 5.19 -1.26 -0.74
C LEU A 15 4.38 -0.13 -1.34
N TYR A 16 4.68 0.20 -2.60
CA TYR A 16 3.80 1.04 -3.41
C TYR A 16 3.16 0.18 -4.50
N VAL A 17 1.84 0.04 -4.46
CA VAL A 17 1.08 -0.85 -5.35
C VAL A 17 -0.01 -0.09 -6.09
N TYR A 18 -0.16 -0.42 -7.37
CA TYR A 18 -1.28 0.03 -8.19
C TYR A 18 -2.43 -0.96 -8.14
N VAL A 19 -3.64 -0.43 -8.02
CA VAL A 19 -4.91 -1.15 -8.01
C VAL A 19 -5.90 -0.44 -8.93
N ASP A 20 -7.06 -1.06 -9.18
CA ASP A 20 -8.10 -0.44 -10.02
C ASP A 20 -8.80 0.73 -9.31
N ASP A 21 -9.03 0.60 -8.00
CA ASP A 21 -9.69 1.61 -7.17
C ASP A 21 -8.98 1.69 -5.80
N ALA A 22 -8.39 2.86 -5.53
CA ALA A 22 -7.58 3.08 -4.34
C ALA A 22 -8.44 3.33 -3.10
N ASP A 23 -9.57 4.02 -3.25
CA ASP A 23 -10.50 4.29 -2.16
C ASP A 23 -11.16 2.97 -1.69
N ALA A 24 -11.60 2.13 -2.62
CA ALA A 24 -12.18 0.83 -2.28
C ALA A 24 -11.19 -0.12 -1.59
N VAL A 25 -9.94 -0.15 -2.06
CA VAL A 25 -8.90 -0.99 -1.43
C VAL A 25 -8.46 -0.43 -0.07
N TYR A 26 -8.42 0.89 0.08
CA TYR A 26 -8.18 1.54 1.36
C TYR A 26 -9.24 1.17 2.41
N GLU A 27 -10.53 1.30 2.09
CA GLU A 27 -11.63 0.93 3.00
C GLU A 27 -11.60 -0.57 3.36
N ARG A 28 -11.28 -1.41 2.37
CA ARG A 28 -11.09 -2.85 2.61
C ARG A 28 -9.93 -3.11 3.57
N ALA A 29 -8.83 -2.36 3.46
CA ALA A 29 -7.69 -2.51 4.36
C ALA A 29 -8.05 -2.11 5.79
N LEU A 30 -8.77 -1.00 5.98
CA LEU A 30 -9.27 -0.59 7.29
C LEU A 30 -10.20 -1.64 7.90
N SER A 31 -11.13 -2.18 7.11
CA SER A 31 -12.04 -3.26 7.52
C SER A 31 -11.30 -4.53 7.93
N ALA A 32 -10.09 -4.77 7.40
CA ALA A 32 -9.23 -5.88 7.74
C ALA A 32 -8.31 -5.62 8.96
N GLY A 33 -8.46 -4.47 9.63
CA GLY A 33 -7.68 -4.10 10.81
C GLY A 33 -6.40 -3.33 10.51
N ALA A 34 -6.23 -2.83 9.29
CA ALA A 34 -5.17 -1.87 9.02
C ALA A 34 -5.47 -0.52 9.70
N VAL A 35 -4.41 0.23 9.99
CA VAL A 35 -4.49 1.59 10.54
C VAL A 35 -4.23 2.57 9.40
N SER A 36 -5.08 3.58 9.25
CA SER A 36 -4.84 4.68 8.31
C SER A 36 -3.61 5.48 8.73
N LEU A 37 -2.72 5.73 7.77
CA LEU A 37 -1.58 6.64 7.91
C LEU A 37 -1.78 7.92 7.07
N GLU A 38 -2.45 7.79 5.93
CA GLU A 38 -2.83 8.89 5.05
C GLU A 38 -4.16 8.52 4.37
N GLU A 39 -5.15 9.39 4.51
CA GLU A 39 -6.44 9.23 3.82
C GLU A 39 -6.26 9.40 2.31
N PRO A 40 -7.12 8.77 1.50
CA PRO A 40 -7.05 8.90 0.05
C PRO A 40 -7.07 10.36 -0.43
N LEU A 41 -6.06 10.74 -1.22
CA LEU A 41 -5.90 12.09 -1.80
C LEU A 41 -5.42 12.05 -3.24
N ASP A 42 -5.76 13.09 -3.99
CA ASP A 42 -5.30 13.29 -5.37
C ASP A 42 -3.92 13.94 -5.32
N THR A 43 -2.95 13.25 -5.91
CA THR A 43 -1.56 13.65 -5.85
C THR A 43 -1.19 14.56 -7.02
N PRO A 44 -0.18 15.46 -6.87
CA PRO A 44 0.25 16.35 -7.95
C PRO A 44 0.78 15.65 -9.20
N TYR A 45 1.12 14.37 -9.11
CA TYR A 45 1.65 13.54 -10.20
C TYR A 45 0.59 12.60 -10.80
N GLY A 46 -0.68 12.80 -10.47
CA GLY A 46 -1.80 12.20 -11.20
C GLY A 46 -2.32 10.87 -10.64
N ASP A 47 -1.94 10.48 -9.43
CA ASP A 47 -2.52 9.31 -8.75
C ASP A 47 -3.55 9.73 -7.70
N ARG A 48 -4.60 8.93 -7.56
CA ARG A 48 -5.41 8.85 -6.33
C ARG A 48 -4.68 7.88 -5.41
N ARG A 49 -4.17 8.34 -4.26
CA ARG A 49 -3.29 7.55 -3.38
C ARG A 49 -3.74 7.60 -1.92
N ALA A 50 -3.62 6.49 -1.21
CA ALA A 50 -3.76 6.38 0.24
C ALA A 50 -2.59 5.60 0.87
N MET A 51 -2.44 5.68 2.20
CA MET A 51 -1.45 4.90 2.93
C MET A 51 -2.01 4.25 4.21
N VAL A 52 -1.73 2.96 4.39
CA VAL A 52 -2.15 2.19 5.57
C VAL A 52 -1.00 1.36 6.14
N ARG A 53 -1.08 1.05 7.44
CA ARG A 53 -0.22 0.06 8.10
C ARG A 53 -1.03 -1.17 8.48
N ASP A 54 -0.62 -2.35 8.02
CA ASP A 54 -1.30 -3.60 8.35
C ASP A 54 -0.95 -4.12 9.76
N PRO A 55 -1.66 -5.15 10.27
CA PRO A 55 -1.39 -5.73 11.58
C PRO A 55 0.00 -6.36 11.76
N PHE A 56 0.69 -6.70 10.66
CA PHE A 56 2.05 -7.26 10.68
C PHE A 56 3.13 -6.17 10.61
N GLY A 57 2.72 -4.89 10.53
CA GLY A 57 3.58 -3.74 10.51
C GLY A 57 3.99 -3.28 9.11
N ASN A 58 3.54 -3.93 8.03
CA ASN A 58 3.85 -3.48 6.69
C ASN A 58 3.11 -2.19 6.37
N VAL A 59 3.76 -1.33 5.59
CA VAL A 59 3.17 -0.10 5.09
C VAL A 59 2.85 -0.26 3.61
N TRP A 60 1.62 0.10 3.26
CA TRP A 60 1.08 0.00 1.92
C TRP A 60 0.70 1.39 1.44
N GLN A 61 1.39 1.89 0.40
CA GLN A 61 0.87 2.94 -0.45
C GLN A 61 0.02 2.30 -1.54
N ILE A 62 -1.24 2.70 -1.61
CA ILE A 62 -2.25 2.16 -2.53
C ILE A 62 -2.59 3.28 -3.50
N ALA A 63 -2.41 3.05 -4.80
CA ALA A 63 -2.76 4.06 -5.80
C ALA A 63 -3.51 3.50 -7.00
N HIS A 64 -4.24 4.39 -7.68
CA HIS A 64 -4.63 4.21 -9.06
C HIS A 64 -4.38 5.52 -9.83
N VAL A 65 -4.15 5.41 -11.13
CA VAL A 65 -3.94 6.59 -11.99
C VAL A 65 -5.27 7.30 -12.23
N ILE A 66 -5.31 8.60 -11.99
CA ILE A 66 -6.43 9.46 -12.37
C ILE A 66 -6.26 9.78 -13.84
N LEU A 67 -7.09 9.17 -14.70
CA LEU A 67 -7.09 9.51 -16.12
C LEU A 67 -7.56 10.96 -16.26
N ALA A 68 -6.71 11.80 -16.89
CA ALA A 68 -7.12 13.14 -17.27
C ALA A 68 -8.27 13.05 -18.29
N SER A 69 -9.42 13.62 -17.94
CA SER A 69 -10.58 13.80 -18.83
C SER A 69 -10.29 14.74 -19.98
#